data_AF-A0A5T8A7C6-F1
#
_entry.id   AF-A0A5T8A7C6-F1
#
_cell.length_a   1.000
_cell.length_b   1.000
_cell.length_c   1.000
_cell.angle_alpha   90.00
_cell.angle_beta   90.00
_cell.angle_gamma   90.00
#
_symmetry.space_group_name_H-M   'P 1'
#
loop_
_entity.id
_entity.type
_entity.pdbx_description
1 polymer ?
#
loop_
_entity_poly.entity_id
_entity_poly.type
_entity_poly.pdbx_seq_one_letter_code
_entity_poly.pdbx_strand_id
1 'polypeptide(L)'
;MQLNMLEAMNIYVNVVEQGSFIRAAEVLELHRPAVTRAVQNLEHDLGVKLLHRTTRQVSMTDEGEEFYQRCLSLLSELDDVRRLFSSTQPPKGRLRLDVPITLARAVIIPALGDFQNRYPDIEIVLGTSDRKIDLIAERVDCVIRLGELNDSSFVARRLGTAAMVTCAAPSYLAKHGTPHSIDELMKSHRAVNFFSNHSLQIMEWKFTVDGSIASIKIPSSILVDNSEAFLSCGLAGLGVLHGLRPSLAPFIASGELTEILTDFPPPPKPVSLLYPDRRYLARLVAAVSNAGGLGVLGPNAGLTAETAVSTPEETAEKMREEIRKTKKLTEKPFGVNLIPTPENDIWTPPILQVIKEEGVKAVVYTGYGDGAIITSLFNELKASGIAIIYRDINPTPENTRLAEKAGADIIVATGFDEGGTLPGTALGTFSIVPLIADSVKSVPVMAAGGITDSRTARAAHALGAEGVFAGSVFIGTEESRVPQSVKDKIINANGLDLLLFRTLPDYYRSLPGKLADKLVSMDKAGASNEELAQTMGGLRGLRIGMLEGNTDEGYIALGTGIGNIRSIKSVAEVVNELAIC
;
A
#
# COMPACT_ATOMS: atom_id res chain seq x y z
N MET A 1 -27.10 -32.44 -7.86
CA MET A 1 -26.50 -31.24 -8.46
C MET A 1 -25.16 -31.04 -7.78
N GLN A 2 -24.06 -31.07 -8.53
CA GLN A 2 -22.73 -30.89 -7.96
C GLN A 2 -22.58 -29.40 -7.63
N LEU A 3 -22.41 -29.06 -6.36
CA LEU A 3 -22.19 -27.68 -5.92
C LEU A 3 -20.94 -27.14 -6.61
N ASN A 4 -21.02 -25.94 -7.17
CA ASN A 4 -19.84 -25.30 -7.74
C ASN A 4 -18.96 -24.71 -6.63
N MET A 5 -17.70 -24.44 -6.94
CA MET A 5 -16.70 -23.97 -5.97
C MET A 5 -17.14 -22.69 -5.24
N LEU A 6 -17.79 -21.75 -5.94
CA LEU A 6 -18.27 -20.50 -5.36
C LEU A 6 -19.41 -20.72 -4.34
N GLU A 7 -20.33 -21.63 -4.62
CA GLU A 7 -21.38 -22.00 -3.67
C GLU A 7 -20.79 -22.72 -2.45
N ALA A 8 -19.79 -23.57 -2.65
CA ALA A 8 -19.09 -24.24 -1.55
C ALA A 8 -18.32 -23.26 -0.67
N MET A 9 -17.65 -22.25 -1.27
CA MET A 9 -17.00 -21.14 -0.55
C MET A 9 -18.01 -20.32 0.26
N ASN A 10 -19.17 -19.97 -0.33
CA ASN A 10 -20.21 -19.24 0.38
C ASN A 10 -20.78 -20.05 1.56
N ILE A 11 -20.99 -21.36 1.38
CA ILE A 11 -21.43 -22.25 2.44
C ILE A 11 -20.37 -22.31 3.56
N TYR A 12 -19.09 -22.43 3.22
CA TYR A 12 -17.99 -22.46 4.17
C TYR A 12 -17.90 -21.17 5.00
N VAL A 13 -17.95 -20.01 4.35
CA VAL A 13 -17.95 -18.69 5.02
C VAL A 13 -19.09 -18.58 6.03
N ASN A 14 -20.31 -18.97 5.63
CA ASN A 14 -21.46 -18.93 6.51
C ASN A 14 -21.35 -19.91 7.70
N VAL A 15 -20.74 -21.08 7.51
CA VAL A 15 -20.48 -22.03 8.61
C VAL A 15 -19.50 -21.45 9.64
N VAL A 16 -18.45 -20.78 9.16
CA VAL A 16 -17.45 -20.11 10.01
C VAL A 16 -18.07 -18.94 10.76
N GLU A 17 -18.73 -18.01 10.06
CA GLU A 17 -19.29 -16.81 10.69
C GLU A 17 -20.36 -17.12 11.73
N GLN A 18 -21.16 -18.16 11.49
CA GLN A 18 -22.23 -18.56 12.41
C GLN A 18 -21.72 -19.46 13.55
N GLY A 19 -20.47 -19.97 13.45
CA GLY A 19 -19.88 -20.95 14.37
C GLY A 19 -20.67 -22.27 14.47
N SER A 20 -21.59 -22.52 13.53
CA SER A 20 -22.56 -23.61 13.60
C SER A 20 -23.10 -23.99 12.22
N PHE A 21 -23.01 -25.29 11.90
CA PHE A 21 -23.62 -25.87 10.70
C PHE A 21 -25.15 -25.79 10.69
N ILE A 22 -25.80 -25.76 11.86
CA ILE A 22 -27.27 -25.66 11.94
C ILE A 22 -27.71 -24.25 11.56
N ARG A 23 -27.11 -23.23 12.18
CA ARG A 23 -27.43 -21.82 11.89
C ARG A 23 -27.07 -21.43 10.47
N ALA A 24 -25.91 -21.90 9.97
CA ALA A 24 -25.54 -21.67 8.58
C ALA A 24 -26.54 -22.30 7.59
N ALA A 25 -27.08 -23.47 7.90
CA ALA A 25 -28.10 -24.11 7.08
C ALA A 25 -29.41 -23.31 7.06
N GLU A 26 -29.81 -22.74 8.20
CA GLU A 26 -30.97 -21.84 8.29
C GLU A 26 -30.77 -20.56 7.48
N VAL A 27 -29.62 -19.89 7.61
CA VAL A 27 -29.29 -18.65 6.88
C VAL A 27 -29.24 -18.87 5.36
N LEU A 28 -28.73 -20.02 4.94
CA LEU A 28 -28.58 -20.36 3.53
C LEU A 28 -29.83 -21.00 2.91
N GLU A 29 -30.89 -21.22 3.70
CA GLU A 29 -32.09 -21.97 3.30
C GLU A 29 -31.77 -23.38 2.75
N LEU A 30 -30.77 -24.04 3.32
CA LEU A 30 -30.32 -25.38 2.94
C LEU A 30 -30.58 -26.41 4.06
N HIS A 31 -30.63 -27.69 3.70
CA HIS A 31 -30.66 -28.75 4.70
C HIS A 31 -29.26 -28.98 5.29
N ARG A 32 -29.15 -29.12 6.63
CA ARG A 32 -27.88 -29.35 7.34
C ARG A 32 -26.99 -30.47 6.74
N PRO A 33 -27.50 -31.63 6.31
CA PRO A 33 -26.68 -32.64 5.65
C PRO A 33 -26.02 -32.15 4.35
N ALA A 34 -26.68 -31.25 3.61
CA ALA A 34 -26.13 -30.64 2.39
C ALA A 34 -24.98 -29.68 2.72
N VAL A 35 -25.15 -28.81 3.72
CA VAL A 35 -24.09 -27.91 4.22
C VAL A 35 -22.87 -28.72 4.72
N THR A 36 -23.12 -29.80 5.46
CA THR A 36 -22.05 -30.67 5.98
C THR A 36 -21.28 -31.33 4.83
N ARG A 37 -21.99 -31.85 3.83
CA ARG A 37 -21.40 -32.51 2.67
C ARG A 37 -20.64 -31.53 1.78
N ALA A 38 -21.15 -30.31 1.60
CA ALA A 38 -20.49 -29.26 0.84
C ALA A 38 -19.11 -28.92 1.43
N VAL A 39 -19.04 -28.70 2.75
CA VAL A 39 -17.77 -28.42 3.43
C VAL A 39 -16.85 -29.64 3.44
N GLN A 40 -17.38 -30.86 3.58
CA GLN A 40 -16.57 -32.09 3.49
C GLN A 40 -15.94 -32.28 2.10
N ASN A 41 -16.71 -32.04 1.06
CA ASN A 41 -16.21 -32.12 -0.31
C ASN A 41 -15.19 -31.01 -0.56
N LEU A 42 -15.42 -29.80 -0.04
CA LEU A 42 -14.46 -28.71 -0.14
C LEU A 42 -13.12 -29.05 0.55
N GLU A 43 -13.14 -29.59 1.78
CA GLU A 43 -11.94 -30.08 2.47
C GLU A 43 -11.27 -31.23 1.69
N HIS A 44 -12.06 -32.10 1.05
CA HIS A 44 -11.54 -33.20 0.25
C HIS A 44 -10.83 -32.72 -1.01
N ASP A 45 -11.46 -31.80 -1.74
CA ASP A 45 -10.95 -31.24 -2.99
C ASP A 45 -9.69 -30.41 -2.76
N LEU A 46 -9.59 -29.73 -1.61
CA LEU A 46 -8.41 -28.95 -1.21
C LEU A 46 -7.31 -29.79 -0.54
N GLY A 47 -7.60 -31.04 -0.16
CA GLY A 47 -6.64 -31.92 0.51
C GLY A 47 -6.28 -31.53 1.96
N VAL A 48 -6.92 -30.50 2.53
CA VAL A 48 -6.65 -29.97 3.88
C VAL A 48 -7.92 -29.89 4.71
N LYS A 49 -7.77 -29.93 6.04
CA LYS A 49 -8.86 -29.64 6.96
C LYS A 49 -8.97 -28.14 7.16
N LEU A 50 -10.20 -27.62 7.03
CA LEU A 50 -10.49 -26.20 7.18
C LEU A 50 -11.16 -25.90 8.53
N LEU A 51 -11.74 -26.91 9.18
CA LEU A 51 -12.44 -26.76 10.46
C LEU A 51 -12.05 -27.87 11.44
N HIS A 52 -11.80 -27.48 12.69
CA HIS A 52 -11.84 -28.38 13.82
C HIS A 52 -13.29 -28.67 14.19
N ARG A 53 -13.70 -29.94 14.13
CA ARG A 53 -15.05 -30.37 14.49
C ARG A 53 -15.06 -30.87 15.93
N THR A 54 -15.52 -30.04 16.86
CA THR A 54 -15.93 -30.52 18.20
C THR A 54 -17.45 -30.59 18.28
N THR A 55 -18.00 -31.40 19.20
CA THR A 55 -19.44 -31.60 19.34
C THR A 55 -20.21 -30.38 19.86
N ARG A 56 -19.53 -29.25 20.14
CA ARG A 56 -20.14 -28.04 20.70
C ARG A 56 -19.79 -26.73 19.98
N GLN A 57 -18.67 -26.65 19.25
CA GLN A 57 -18.27 -25.45 18.51
C GLN A 57 -17.51 -25.81 17.23
N VAL A 58 -17.71 -24.99 16.19
CA VAL A 58 -16.91 -24.98 14.96
C VAL A 58 -15.82 -23.93 15.13
N SER A 59 -14.55 -24.33 14.99
CA SER A 59 -13.41 -23.40 14.91
C SER A 59 -12.58 -23.72 13.68
N MET A 60 -11.89 -22.72 13.13
CA MET A 60 -11.03 -22.89 11.97
C MET A 60 -9.69 -23.53 12.36
N THR A 61 -9.10 -24.23 11.40
CA THR A 61 -7.65 -24.53 11.39
C THR A 61 -6.89 -23.29 10.88
N ASP A 62 -5.56 -23.32 10.92
CA ASP A 62 -4.74 -22.23 10.34
C ASP A 62 -4.96 -22.14 8.81
N GLU A 63 -5.02 -23.28 8.12
CA GLU A 63 -5.36 -23.36 6.69
C GLU A 63 -6.80 -22.91 6.42
N GLY A 64 -7.71 -23.18 7.36
CA GLY A 64 -9.10 -22.72 7.33
C GLY A 64 -9.22 -21.21 7.42
N GLU A 65 -8.46 -20.59 8.32
CA GLU A 65 -8.40 -19.14 8.47
C GLU A 65 -7.91 -18.48 7.17
N GLU A 66 -6.83 -18.99 6.57
CA GLU A 66 -6.33 -18.47 5.30
C GLU A 66 -7.34 -18.64 4.17
N PHE A 67 -7.92 -19.85 4.03
CA PHE A 67 -8.92 -20.14 3.02
C PHE A 67 -10.18 -19.28 3.18
N TYR A 68 -10.60 -19.01 4.42
CA TYR A 68 -11.70 -18.11 4.75
C TYR A 68 -11.44 -16.69 4.25
N GLN A 69 -10.24 -16.14 4.49
CA GLN A 69 -9.86 -14.81 3.98
C GLN A 69 -9.90 -14.76 2.44
N ARG A 70 -9.43 -15.82 1.77
CA ARG A 70 -9.49 -15.92 0.30
C ARG A 70 -10.93 -16.00 -0.21
N CYS A 71 -11.80 -16.75 0.46
CA CYS A 71 -13.23 -16.82 0.13
C CYS A 71 -13.90 -15.45 0.23
N LEU A 72 -13.64 -14.69 1.29
CA LEU A 72 -14.19 -13.34 1.44
C LEU A 72 -13.75 -12.40 0.31
N SER A 73 -12.48 -12.46 -0.10
CA SER A 73 -11.98 -11.64 -1.21
C SER A 73 -12.67 -12.01 -2.53
N LEU A 74 -12.72 -13.30 -2.87
CA LEU A 74 -13.29 -13.76 -4.14
C LEU A 74 -14.80 -13.53 -4.24
N LEU A 75 -15.53 -13.72 -3.14
CA LEU A 75 -16.97 -13.45 -3.09
C LEU A 75 -17.26 -11.95 -3.20
N SER A 76 -16.45 -11.10 -2.55
CA SER A 76 -16.55 -9.64 -2.69
C SER A 76 -16.23 -9.17 -4.11
N GLU A 77 -15.21 -9.73 -4.76
CA GLU A 77 -14.88 -9.41 -6.15
C GLU A 77 -16.00 -9.82 -7.11
N LEU A 78 -16.63 -10.97 -6.87
CA LEU A 78 -17.80 -11.40 -7.63
C LEU A 78 -18.99 -10.45 -7.47
N ASP A 79 -19.23 -9.97 -6.25
CA ASP A 79 -20.28 -8.99 -5.98
C ASP A 79 -19.98 -7.62 -6.60
N ASP A 80 -18.72 -7.18 -6.62
CA ASP A 80 -18.29 -5.97 -7.34
C ASP A 80 -18.46 -6.12 -8.86
N VAL A 81 -18.15 -7.29 -9.42
CA VAL A 81 -18.42 -7.61 -10.83
C VAL A 81 -19.92 -7.52 -11.11
N ARG A 82 -20.77 -8.10 -10.25
CA ARG A 82 -22.24 -8.01 -10.39
C ARG A 82 -22.75 -6.56 -10.32
N ARG A 83 -22.18 -5.74 -9.43
CA ARG A 83 -22.51 -4.31 -9.28
C ARG A 83 -22.16 -3.47 -10.50
N LEU A 84 -21.07 -3.79 -11.20
CA LEU A 84 -20.69 -3.11 -12.46
C LEU A 84 -21.78 -3.23 -13.55
N PHE A 85 -22.56 -4.31 -13.54
CA PHE A 85 -23.64 -4.55 -14.51
C PHE A 85 -25.04 -4.27 -13.94
N SER A 86 -25.13 -3.81 -12.69
CA SER A 86 -26.39 -3.53 -11.99
C SER A 86 -26.25 -2.30 -11.10
N SER A 87 -26.10 -1.12 -11.71
CA SER A 87 -26.00 0.17 -11.01
C SER A 87 -27.31 0.63 -10.34
N THR A 88 -28.41 -0.10 -10.54
CA THR A 88 -29.75 0.20 -10.02
C THR A 88 -30.14 -0.59 -8.77
N GLN A 89 -29.34 -1.57 -8.34
CA GLN A 89 -29.64 -2.31 -7.12
C GLN A 89 -29.08 -1.59 -5.89
N PRO A 90 -29.88 -1.44 -4.82
CA PRO A 90 -29.40 -0.84 -3.58
C PRO A 90 -28.26 -1.69 -2.98
N PRO A 91 -27.27 -1.06 -2.33
CA PRO A 91 -26.19 -1.78 -1.68
C PRO A 91 -26.73 -2.67 -0.55
N LYS A 92 -26.18 -3.88 -0.44
CA LYS A 92 -26.54 -4.91 0.53
C LYS A 92 -25.29 -5.64 1.04
N GLY A 93 -25.41 -6.29 2.19
CA GLY A 93 -24.35 -7.09 2.81
C GLY A 93 -23.81 -6.46 4.09
N ARG A 94 -22.68 -6.97 4.58
CA ARG A 94 -22.09 -6.54 5.86
C ARG A 94 -21.01 -5.48 5.64
N LEU A 95 -21.07 -4.37 6.38
CA LEU A 95 -20.09 -3.28 6.36
C LEU A 95 -19.37 -3.21 7.71
N ARG A 96 -18.08 -3.52 7.73
CA ARG A 96 -17.21 -3.51 8.92
C ARG A 96 -16.45 -2.18 9.01
N LEU A 97 -16.74 -1.39 10.04
CA LEU A 97 -16.17 -0.07 10.29
C LEU A 97 -15.37 -0.07 11.58
N ASP A 98 -14.18 0.53 11.60
CA ASP A 98 -13.53 0.95 12.86
C ASP A 98 -13.50 2.48 12.97
N VAL A 99 -13.87 3.00 14.13
CA VAL A 99 -14.05 4.43 14.36
C VAL A 99 -13.58 4.81 15.78
N PRO A 100 -12.91 5.96 15.98
CA PRO A 100 -12.63 6.49 17.31
C PRO A 100 -13.89 6.56 18.16
N ILE A 101 -13.81 6.11 19.41
CA ILE A 101 -14.97 5.98 20.32
C ILE A 101 -15.73 7.30 20.40
N THR A 102 -14.99 8.41 20.48
CA THR A 102 -15.56 9.76 20.52
C THR A 102 -16.43 10.07 19.30
N LEU A 103 -15.97 9.74 18.08
CA LEU A 103 -16.71 10.02 16.84
C LEU A 103 -17.86 9.04 16.64
N ALA A 104 -17.66 7.77 17.03
CA ALA A 104 -18.70 6.75 16.98
C ALA A 104 -19.93 7.20 17.77
N ARG A 105 -19.72 7.60 19.04
CA ARG A 105 -20.79 8.07 19.93
C ARG A 105 -21.41 9.39 19.49
N ALA A 106 -20.59 10.39 19.15
CA ALA A 106 -21.08 11.75 18.94
C ALA A 106 -21.65 12.02 17.54
N VAL A 107 -21.25 11.23 16.53
CA VAL A 107 -21.55 11.53 15.12
C VAL A 107 -22.12 10.31 14.40
N ILE A 108 -21.43 9.17 14.42
CA ILE A 108 -21.81 8.02 13.58
C ILE A 108 -23.10 7.37 14.07
N ILE A 109 -23.15 6.93 15.34
CA ILE A 109 -24.31 6.23 15.92
C ILE A 109 -25.61 7.04 15.77
N PRO A 110 -25.65 8.36 16.07
CA PRO A 110 -26.84 9.16 15.84
C PRO A 110 -27.32 9.18 14.38
N ALA A 111 -26.42 9.03 13.40
CA ALA A 111 -26.75 9.02 11.98
C ALA A 111 -27.09 7.63 11.42
N LEU A 112 -26.87 6.54 12.19
CA LEU A 112 -27.08 5.18 11.70
C LEU A 112 -28.54 4.86 11.39
N GLY A 113 -29.49 5.46 12.11
CA GLY A 113 -30.93 5.26 11.85
C GLY A 113 -31.32 5.68 10.44
N ASP A 114 -30.92 6.89 10.04
CA ASP A 114 -31.17 7.40 8.68
C ASP A 114 -30.45 6.57 7.60
N PHE A 115 -29.24 6.09 7.91
CA PHE A 115 -28.48 5.24 7.01
C PHE A 115 -29.17 3.88 6.79
N GLN A 116 -29.60 3.21 7.86
CA GLN A 116 -30.29 1.92 7.78
C GLN A 116 -31.67 2.05 7.13
N ASN A 117 -32.39 3.16 7.34
CA ASN A 117 -33.63 3.44 6.62
C ASN A 117 -33.40 3.58 5.11
N ARG A 118 -32.26 4.13 4.70
CA ARG A 118 -31.88 4.29 3.29
C ARG A 118 -31.35 2.99 2.68
N TYR A 119 -30.68 2.17 3.47
CA TYR A 119 -30.03 0.92 3.06
C TYR A 119 -30.38 -0.23 4.03
N PRO A 120 -31.62 -0.74 3.98
CA PRO A 120 -32.12 -1.72 4.97
C PRO A 120 -31.42 -3.07 4.88
N ASP A 121 -30.83 -3.39 3.72
CA ASP A 121 -30.13 -4.66 3.47
C ASP A 121 -28.63 -4.60 3.85
N ILE A 122 -28.18 -3.52 4.50
CA ILE A 122 -26.81 -3.41 5.03
C ILE A 122 -26.79 -3.71 6.53
N GLU A 123 -26.04 -4.75 6.90
CA GLU A 123 -25.68 -5.02 8.29
C GLU A 123 -24.40 -4.25 8.65
N ILE A 124 -24.42 -3.43 9.69
CA ILE A 124 -23.25 -2.67 10.13
C ILE A 124 -22.58 -3.42 11.29
N VAL A 125 -21.29 -3.71 11.13
CA VAL A 125 -20.41 -4.16 12.20
C VAL A 125 -19.51 -3.00 12.57
N LEU A 126 -19.79 -2.37 13.70
CA LEU A 126 -19.07 -1.19 14.17
C LEU A 126 -18.07 -1.57 15.27
N GLY A 127 -16.80 -1.62 14.92
CA GLY A 127 -15.68 -1.58 15.85
C GLY A 127 -15.42 -0.14 16.31
N THR A 128 -15.04 0.02 17.58
CA THR A 128 -14.64 1.32 18.11
C THR A 128 -13.39 1.22 18.95
N SER A 129 -12.38 2.00 18.62
CA SER A 129 -11.10 2.01 19.33
C SER A 129 -10.44 3.38 19.30
N ASP A 130 -9.91 3.81 20.44
CA ASP A 130 -9.03 4.99 20.54
C ASP A 130 -7.55 4.62 20.40
N ARG A 131 -7.25 3.33 20.22
CA ARG A 131 -5.91 2.82 19.97
C ARG A 131 -5.63 2.87 18.47
N LYS A 132 -4.35 3.01 18.10
CA LYS A 132 -3.90 2.66 16.76
C LYS A 132 -4.00 1.14 16.62
N ILE A 133 -5.12 0.67 16.06
CA ILE A 133 -5.28 -0.74 15.68
C ILE A 133 -4.47 -1.03 14.41
N ASP A 134 -3.95 -2.25 14.31
CA ASP A 134 -3.46 -2.81 13.06
C ASP A 134 -4.69 -3.12 12.19
N LEU A 135 -4.89 -2.28 11.19
CA LEU A 135 -6.04 -2.35 10.28
C LEU A 135 -6.11 -3.65 9.49
N ILE A 136 -4.96 -4.32 9.32
CA ILE A 136 -4.82 -5.54 8.52
C ILE A 136 -5.24 -6.77 9.34
N ALA A 137 -4.95 -6.78 10.65
CA ALA A 137 -5.29 -7.89 11.53
C ALA A 137 -6.80 -7.97 11.89
N GLU A 138 -7.52 -6.84 11.85
CA GLU A 138 -8.87 -6.73 12.44
C GLU A 138 -10.05 -6.86 11.45
N ARG A 139 -9.81 -7.23 10.18
CA ARG A 139 -10.85 -7.55 9.17
C ARG A 139 -11.87 -6.39 8.94
N VAL A 140 -11.40 -5.15 8.83
CA VAL A 140 -12.24 -3.95 8.63
C VAL A 140 -12.29 -3.52 7.16
N ASP A 141 -13.47 -3.11 6.67
CA ASP A 141 -13.64 -2.65 5.28
C ASP A 141 -13.16 -1.21 5.12
N CYS A 142 -13.37 -0.37 6.14
CA CYS A 142 -12.80 0.97 6.20
C CYS A 142 -12.71 1.49 7.63
N VAL A 143 -11.81 2.47 7.85
CA VAL A 143 -11.54 3.05 9.17
C VAL A 143 -11.58 4.56 9.12
N ILE A 144 -12.22 5.15 10.12
CA ILE A 144 -12.20 6.60 10.32
C ILE A 144 -11.04 6.94 11.26
N ARG A 145 -10.24 7.93 10.92
CA ARG A 145 -9.15 8.42 11.78
C ARG A 145 -9.31 9.89 12.07
N LEU A 146 -8.91 10.27 13.28
CA LEU A 146 -8.89 11.64 13.80
C LEU A 146 -7.44 12.11 13.94
N GLY A 147 -7.15 13.32 13.47
CA GLY A 147 -5.79 13.87 13.50
C GLY A 147 -5.05 13.63 12.19
N GLU A 148 -3.86 14.22 12.08
CA GLU A 148 -3.03 14.04 10.91
C GLU A 148 -2.70 12.56 10.74
N LEU A 149 -2.81 12.09 9.51
CA LEU A 149 -2.51 10.71 9.18
C LEU A 149 -0.99 10.56 9.11
N ASN A 150 -0.48 9.51 9.77
CA ASN A 150 0.85 9.01 9.45
C ASN A 150 0.74 8.15 8.19
N ASP A 151 1.85 8.00 7.48
CA ASP A 151 1.93 7.21 6.25
C ASP A 151 1.34 5.80 6.43
N SER A 152 0.51 5.37 5.48
CA SER A 152 -0.11 4.04 5.45
C SER A 152 -0.35 3.59 4.01
N SER A 153 -0.43 2.28 3.78
CA SER A 153 -0.80 1.65 2.49
C SER A 153 -2.27 1.81 2.10
N PHE A 154 -3.08 2.49 2.92
CA PHE A 154 -4.51 2.68 2.68
C PHE A 154 -4.78 3.94 1.85
N VAL A 155 -5.83 3.91 1.02
CA VAL A 155 -6.34 5.14 0.41
C VAL A 155 -6.98 5.99 1.48
N ALA A 156 -6.49 7.22 1.61
CA ALA A 156 -7.05 8.21 2.50
C ALA A 156 -8.01 9.15 1.75
N ARG A 157 -9.25 9.24 2.22
CA ARG A 157 -10.22 10.24 1.77
C ARG A 157 -10.55 11.19 2.92
N ARG A 158 -10.33 12.49 2.70
CA ARG A 158 -10.73 13.51 3.67
C ARG A 158 -12.26 13.56 3.77
N LEU A 159 -12.79 13.41 4.99
CA LEU A 159 -14.22 13.57 5.27
C LEU A 159 -14.55 14.99 5.73
N GLY A 160 -13.60 15.64 6.41
CA GLY A 160 -13.78 17.01 6.87
C GLY A 160 -12.89 17.32 8.08
N THR A 161 -13.40 18.15 8.99
CA THR A 161 -12.73 18.48 10.25
C THR A 161 -13.73 18.45 11.40
N ALA A 162 -13.29 18.04 12.58
CA ALA A 162 -14.07 18.07 13.81
C ALA A 162 -13.56 19.18 14.73
N ALA A 163 -14.49 20.02 15.21
CA ALA A 163 -14.16 21.11 16.13
C ALA A 163 -13.65 20.57 17.48
N MET A 164 -12.75 21.32 18.11
CA MET A 164 -12.16 21.04 19.42
C MET A 164 -12.62 22.12 20.42
N VAL A 165 -12.64 21.80 21.71
CA VAL A 165 -13.04 22.71 22.80
C VAL A 165 -12.26 22.43 24.07
N THR A 166 -12.06 23.47 24.89
CA THR A 166 -11.50 23.36 26.24
C THR A 166 -12.59 23.64 27.28
N CYS A 167 -12.76 22.74 28.25
CA CYS A 167 -13.82 22.87 29.25
C CYS A 167 -13.44 22.21 30.57
N ALA A 168 -14.14 22.54 31.65
CA ALA A 168 -14.01 21.87 32.95
C ALA A 168 -15.36 21.81 33.66
N ALA A 169 -15.54 20.88 34.59
CA ALA A 169 -16.76 20.85 35.39
C ALA A 169 -16.85 22.09 36.30
N PRO A 170 -18.06 22.64 36.54
CA PRO A 170 -18.25 23.74 37.49
C PRO A 170 -17.67 23.47 38.88
N SER A 171 -17.72 22.21 39.33
CA SER A 171 -17.16 21.75 40.61
C SER A 171 -15.62 21.86 40.68
N TYR A 172 -14.93 21.71 39.56
CA TYR A 172 -13.49 21.94 39.45
C TYR A 172 -13.18 23.43 39.46
N LEU A 173 -13.91 24.22 38.67
CA LEU A 173 -13.72 25.67 38.58
C LEU A 173 -14.02 26.38 39.90
N ALA A 174 -15.01 25.92 40.67
CA ALA A 174 -15.30 26.44 42.00
C ALA A 174 -14.13 26.28 42.99
N LYS A 175 -13.30 25.25 42.82
CA LYS A 175 -12.15 24.96 43.69
C LYS A 175 -10.86 25.64 43.22
N HIS A 176 -10.66 25.73 41.90
CA HIS A 176 -9.40 26.14 41.30
C HIS A 176 -9.44 27.49 40.59
N GLY A 177 -10.62 28.13 40.53
CA GLY A 177 -10.84 29.32 39.70
C GLY A 177 -11.06 28.97 38.22
N THR A 178 -11.32 30.00 37.42
CA THR A 178 -11.42 29.87 35.95
C THR A 178 -10.18 30.51 35.31
N PRO A 179 -9.44 29.80 34.44
CA PRO A 179 -8.30 30.40 33.75
C PRO A 179 -8.79 31.30 32.62
N HIS A 180 -8.22 32.51 32.55
CA HIS A 180 -8.50 33.50 31.50
C HIS A 180 -7.33 33.61 30.51
N SER A 181 -6.23 32.92 30.78
CA SER A 181 -5.09 32.82 29.86
C SER A 181 -4.50 31.42 29.85
N ILE A 182 -3.77 31.12 28.78
CA ILE A 182 -2.97 29.90 28.65
C ILE A 182 -1.92 29.79 29.77
N ASP A 183 -1.33 30.91 30.17
CA ASP A 183 -0.34 30.97 31.24
C ASP A 183 -0.93 30.56 32.60
N GLU A 184 -2.14 31.06 32.90
CA GLU A 184 -2.88 30.65 34.11
C GLU A 184 -3.23 29.16 34.07
N LEU A 185 -3.67 28.67 32.91
CA LEU A 185 -3.94 27.24 32.71
C LEU A 185 -2.69 26.39 33.03
N MET A 186 -1.52 26.79 32.56
CA MET A 186 -0.27 26.04 32.80
C MET A 186 0.19 26.08 34.26
N LYS A 187 0.08 27.23 34.93
CA LYS A 187 0.62 27.43 36.27
C LYS A 187 -0.29 26.88 37.37
N SER A 188 -1.60 27.06 37.22
CA SER A 188 -2.56 26.90 38.33
C SER A 188 -3.56 25.76 38.14
N HIS A 189 -3.61 25.16 36.95
CA HIS A 189 -4.56 24.09 36.65
C HIS A 189 -3.87 22.75 36.37
N ARG A 190 -4.70 21.71 36.33
CA ARG A 190 -4.31 20.34 36.02
C ARG A 190 -5.23 19.77 34.96
N ALA A 191 -4.65 19.12 33.97
CA ALA A 191 -5.36 18.49 32.87
C ALA A 191 -5.69 17.03 33.16
N VAL A 192 -6.82 16.56 32.63
CA VAL A 192 -6.97 15.15 32.27
C VAL A 192 -6.33 15.02 30.89
N ASN A 193 -5.22 14.31 30.79
CA ASN A 193 -4.44 14.23 29.56
C ASN A 193 -4.57 12.86 28.91
N PHE A 194 -4.68 12.88 27.58
CA PHE A 194 -4.56 11.66 26.79
C PHE A 194 -3.08 11.35 26.51
N PHE A 195 -2.72 10.06 26.56
CA PHE A 195 -1.41 9.60 26.13
C PHE A 195 -1.51 8.64 24.94
N SER A 196 -0.44 8.59 24.15
CA SER A 196 -0.29 7.60 23.07
C SER A 196 0.18 6.26 23.64
N ASN A 197 -0.56 5.18 23.40
CA ASN A 197 -0.24 3.84 23.94
C ASN A 197 1.11 3.26 23.48
N HIS A 198 1.67 3.72 22.36
CA HIS A 198 2.97 3.23 21.87
C HIS A 198 4.18 3.95 22.49
N SER A 199 4.00 5.18 22.99
CA SER A 199 5.12 6.01 23.45
C SER A 199 4.95 6.58 24.85
N LEU A 200 3.79 6.35 25.51
CA LEU A 200 3.36 6.98 26.76
C LEU A 200 3.49 8.52 26.74
N GLN A 201 3.63 9.11 25.55
CA GLN A 201 3.76 10.55 25.42
C GLN A 201 2.39 11.22 25.52
N ILE A 202 2.35 12.24 26.36
CA ILE A 202 1.20 13.13 26.53
C ILE A 202 0.99 13.89 25.23
N MET A 203 -0.25 13.88 24.72
CA MET A 203 -0.60 14.69 23.55
C MET A 203 -0.57 16.19 23.92
N GLU A 204 0.12 16.98 23.12
CA GLU A 204 0.17 18.44 23.27
C GLU A 204 -1.20 19.05 22.94
N TRP A 205 -1.59 20.04 23.74
CA TRP A 205 -2.80 20.83 23.50
C TRP A 205 -2.47 21.94 22.53
N LYS A 206 -3.38 22.19 21.58
CA LYS A 206 -3.17 23.22 20.56
C LYS A 206 -4.17 24.34 20.77
N PHE A 207 -3.69 25.56 20.75
CA PHE A 207 -4.50 26.78 20.87
C PHE A 207 -4.17 27.73 19.73
N THR A 208 -5.17 28.42 19.19
CA THR A 208 -4.94 29.54 18.28
C THR A 208 -4.74 30.81 19.08
N VAL A 209 -3.56 31.42 18.96
CA VAL A 209 -3.16 32.68 19.61
C VAL A 209 -2.66 33.62 18.53
N ASP A 210 -3.29 34.79 18.38
CA ASP A 210 -2.92 35.81 17.38
C ASP A 210 -2.78 35.24 15.94
N GLY A 211 -3.64 34.29 15.57
CA GLY A 211 -3.62 33.62 14.26
C GLY A 211 -2.57 32.52 14.10
N SER A 212 -1.73 32.27 15.11
CA SER A 212 -0.73 31.20 15.13
C SER A 212 -1.15 30.04 16.04
N ILE A 213 -0.66 28.82 15.76
CA ILE A 213 -0.95 27.65 16.60
C ILE A 213 0.16 27.49 17.65
N ALA A 214 -0.21 27.60 18.93
CA ALA A 214 0.64 27.28 20.06
C ALA A 214 0.39 25.84 20.53
N SER A 215 1.43 25.00 20.56
CA SER A 215 1.39 23.65 21.14
C SER A 215 1.94 23.66 22.57
N ILE A 216 1.17 23.12 23.52
CA ILE A 216 1.44 23.31 24.95
C ILE A 216 1.20 22.02 25.71
N LYS A 217 2.13 21.68 26.61
CA LYS A 217 1.98 20.59 27.57
C LYS A 217 1.43 21.13 28.88
N ILE A 218 0.19 20.78 29.19
CA ILE A 218 -0.44 21.13 30.47
C ILE A 218 -0.10 20.06 31.49
N PRO A 219 0.32 20.42 32.72
CA PRO A 219 0.57 19.44 33.77
C PRO A 219 -0.66 18.57 34.05
N SER A 220 -0.49 17.25 34.01
CA SER A 220 -1.60 16.31 34.21
C SER A 220 -1.91 16.09 35.69
N SER A 221 -3.19 16.00 36.05
CA SER A 221 -3.64 15.30 37.27
C SER A 221 -3.87 13.81 37.00
N ILE A 222 -4.34 13.48 35.79
CA ILE A 222 -4.69 12.12 35.38
C ILE A 222 -4.26 11.90 33.92
N LEU A 223 -3.81 10.68 33.61
CA LEU A 223 -3.53 10.21 32.26
C LEU A 223 -4.52 9.12 31.87
N VAL A 224 -5.09 9.21 30.67
CA VAL A 224 -6.08 8.25 30.14
C VAL A 224 -5.73 7.84 28.71
N ASP A 225 -6.14 6.63 28.32
CA ASP A 225 -5.91 6.07 26.97
C ASP A 225 -7.18 5.95 26.13
N ASN A 226 -8.34 6.32 26.67
CA ASN A 226 -9.62 6.22 25.99
C ASN A 226 -10.58 7.35 26.34
N SER A 227 -11.52 7.58 25.43
CA SER A 227 -12.43 8.73 25.42
C SER A 227 -13.46 8.71 26.54
N GLU A 228 -13.87 7.53 26.99
CA GLU A 228 -14.88 7.42 28.03
C GLU A 228 -14.29 7.71 29.42
N ALA A 229 -13.07 7.22 29.69
CA ALA A 229 -12.32 7.58 30.90
C ALA A 229 -12.01 9.08 30.92
N PHE A 230 -11.62 9.65 29.77
CA PHE A 230 -11.37 11.08 29.63
C PHE A 230 -12.60 11.93 30.01
N LEU A 231 -13.76 11.63 29.43
CA LEU A 231 -15.00 12.32 29.72
C LEU A 231 -15.41 12.17 31.19
N SER A 232 -15.36 10.94 31.71
CA SER A 232 -15.75 10.62 33.09
C SER A 232 -14.92 11.40 34.11
N CYS A 233 -13.61 11.54 33.88
CA CYS A 233 -12.73 12.32 34.74
C CYS A 233 -13.09 13.82 34.72
N GLY A 234 -13.44 14.36 33.55
CA GLY A 234 -13.86 15.74 33.44
C GLY A 234 -15.18 16.03 34.15
N LEU A 235 -16.19 15.18 33.97
CA LEU A 235 -17.49 15.30 34.64
C LEU A 235 -17.36 15.15 36.17
N ALA A 236 -16.45 14.30 36.64
CA ALA A 236 -16.12 14.18 38.06
C ALA A 236 -15.33 15.38 38.63
N GLY A 237 -14.96 16.36 37.79
CA GLY A 237 -14.22 17.55 38.19
C GLY A 237 -12.78 17.26 38.60
N LEU A 238 -12.11 16.32 37.93
CA LEU A 238 -10.73 15.91 38.24
C LEU A 238 -9.66 16.69 37.46
N GLY A 239 -10.08 17.55 36.53
CA GLY A 239 -9.19 18.39 35.75
C GLY A 239 -9.89 19.09 34.59
N VAL A 240 -9.10 19.87 33.86
CA VAL A 240 -9.52 20.50 32.60
C VAL A 240 -9.45 19.47 31.46
N LEU A 241 -10.45 19.52 30.57
CA LEU A 241 -10.52 18.74 29.34
C LEU A 241 -10.19 19.61 28.13
N HIS A 242 -9.47 19.04 27.16
CA HIS A 242 -9.26 19.58 25.83
C HIS A 242 -9.57 18.50 24.79
N GLY A 243 -10.77 18.54 24.22
CA GLY A 243 -11.34 17.41 23.49
C GLY A 243 -12.23 17.82 22.32
N LEU A 244 -12.81 16.84 21.64
CA LEU A 244 -13.71 17.09 20.52
C LEU A 244 -15.02 17.74 20.98
N ARG A 245 -15.38 18.85 20.36
CA ARG A 245 -16.63 19.56 20.66
C ARG A 245 -17.88 18.68 20.49
N PRO A 246 -18.02 17.86 19.43
CA PRO A 246 -19.22 17.00 19.28
C PRO A 246 -19.51 16.09 20.48
N SER A 247 -18.49 15.59 21.19
CA SER A 247 -18.70 14.72 22.34
C SER A 247 -18.92 15.47 23.65
N LEU A 248 -18.41 16.69 23.77
CA LEU A 248 -18.51 17.52 24.97
C LEU A 248 -19.71 18.46 24.94
N ALA A 249 -20.21 18.81 23.75
CA ALA A 249 -21.31 19.76 23.57
C ALA A 249 -22.59 19.42 24.36
N PRO A 250 -23.05 18.15 24.46
CA PRO A 250 -24.22 17.84 25.27
C PRO A 250 -24.06 18.20 26.75
N PHE A 251 -22.85 17.98 27.30
CA PHE A 251 -22.53 18.26 28.70
C PHE A 251 -22.28 19.74 28.97
N ILE A 252 -21.79 20.46 27.96
CA ILE A 252 -21.72 21.92 28.00
C ILE A 252 -23.14 22.51 28.00
N ALA A 253 -24.03 21.97 27.15
CA ALA A 253 -25.42 22.43 27.07
C ALA A 253 -26.22 22.11 28.34
N SER A 254 -25.97 20.98 29.01
CA SER A 254 -26.61 20.63 30.29
C SER A 254 -26.04 21.40 31.48
N GLY A 255 -24.90 22.08 31.32
CA GLY A 255 -24.20 22.80 32.39
C GLY A 255 -23.32 21.90 33.28
N GLU A 256 -23.16 20.63 32.93
CA GLU A 256 -22.24 19.71 33.63
C GLU A 256 -20.77 20.03 33.33
N LEU A 257 -20.50 20.68 32.18
CA LEU A 257 -19.21 21.26 31.82
C LEU A 257 -19.37 22.73 31.45
N THR A 258 -18.36 23.54 31.77
CA THR A 258 -18.28 24.94 31.35
C THR A 258 -17.14 25.08 30.34
N GLU A 259 -17.44 25.61 29.16
CA GLU A 259 -16.42 25.99 28.16
C GLU A 259 -15.58 27.14 28.72
N ILE A 260 -14.25 27.03 28.60
CA ILE A 260 -13.27 28.01 29.11
C ILE A 260 -12.26 28.35 28.02
N LEU A 261 -11.51 29.44 28.20
CA LEU A 261 -10.51 29.92 27.23
C LEU A 261 -11.08 30.13 25.82
N THR A 262 -12.30 30.68 25.73
CA THR A 262 -12.99 30.92 24.45
C THR A 262 -12.25 31.88 23.52
N ASP A 263 -11.43 32.78 24.08
CA ASP A 263 -10.58 33.70 23.33
C ASP A 263 -9.37 33.01 22.67
N PHE A 264 -9.08 31.77 23.06
CA PHE A 264 -8.01 30.95 22.52
C PHE A 264 -8.60 29.64 21.98
N PRO A 265 -9.37 29.67 20.87
CA PRO A 265 -10.03 28.47 20.37
C PRO A 265 -9.00 27.42 19.92
N PRO A 266 -9.20 26.14 20.22
CA PRO A 266 -8.36 25.08 19.66
C PRO A 266 -8.59 24.92 18.14
N PRO A 267 -7.56 24.63 17.33
CA PRO A 267 -7.74 24.36 15.92
C PRO A 267 -8.53 23.06 15.72
N PRO A 268 -9.39 22.97 14.68
CA PRO A 268 -10.18 21.78 14.43
C PRO A 268 -9.28 20.61 13.99
N LYS A 269 -9.65 19.38 14.35
CA LYS A 269 -8.92 18.18 13.98
C LYS A 269 -9.38 17.62 12.63
N PRO A 270 -8.47 17.23 11.74
CA PRO A 270 -8.82 16.52 10.51
C PRO A 270 -9.54 15.19 10.80
N VAL A 271 -10.51 14.83 9.95
CA VAL A 271 -11.18 13.52 9.96
C VAL A 271 -11.07 12.90 8.57
N SER A 272 -10.52 11.69 8.51
CA SER A 272 -10.25 10.98 7.25
C SER A 272 -10.79 9.54 7.30
N LEU A 273 -11.24 9.04 6.16
CA LEU A 273 -11.57 7.64 5.91
C LEU A 273 -10.36 6.94 5.27
N LEU A 274 -10.00 5.76 5.77
CA LEU A 274 -8.96 4.88 5.24
C LEU A 274 -9.60 3.58 4.76
N TYR A 275 -9.23 3.08 3.59
CA TYR A 275 -9.68 1.77 3.08
C TYR A 275 -8.62 1.12 2.19
N PRO A 276 -8.55 -0.24 2.17
CA PRO A 276 -7.51 -0.95 1.43
C PRO A 276 -7.73 -0.82 -0.07
N ASP A 277 -6.64 -0.65 -0.80
CA ASP A 277 -6.69 -0.31 -2.21
C ASP A 277 -6.21 -1.43 -3.12
N ARG A 278 -7.16 -2.19 -3.65
CA ARG A 278 -6.90 -3.43 -4.41
C ARG A 278 -6.67 -3.24 -5.92
N ARG A 279 -6.58 -2.00 -6.44
CA ARG A 279 -6.82 -1.72 -7.89
C ARG A 279 -5.68 -1.13 -8.72
N TYR A 280 -4.54 -0.73 -8.15
CA TYR A 280 -3.72 0.28 -8.83
C TYR A 280 -2.56 -0.26 -9.70
N LEU A 281 -2.21 -1.55 -9.62
CA LEU A 281 -1.08 -2.06 -10.42
C LEU A 281 -1.43 -2.20 -11.91
N ALA A 282 -2.52 -2.90 -12.23
CA ALA A 282 -3.03 -3.00 -13.60
C ALA A 282 -3.36 -1.63 -14.23
N ARG A 283 -3.78 -0.66 -13.41
CA ARG A 283 -4.11 0.71 -13.87
C ARG A 283 -2.88 1.44 -14.42
N LEU A 284 -1.76 1.41 -13.71
CA LEU A 284 -0.51 2.04 -14.17
C LEU A 284 -0.03 1.41 -15.48
N VAL A 285 0.01 0.07 -15.53
CA VAL A 285 0.46 -0.66 -16.72
C VAL A 285 -0.44 -0.35 -17.93
N ALA A 286 -1.75 -0.44 -17.77
CA ALA A 286 -2.70 -0.13 -18.82
C ALA A 286 -2.63 1.34 -19.27
N ALA A 287 -2.41 2.28 -18.33
CA ALA A 287 -2.26 3.70 -18.66
C ALA A 287 -1.03 3.95 -19.53
N VAL A 288 0.11 3.30 -19.24
CA VAL A 288 1.34 3.41 -20.06
C VAL A 288 1.08 2.87 -21.46
N SER A 289 0.46 1.68 -21.56
CA SER A 289 0.11 1.08 -22.86
C SER A 289 -0.89 1.93 -23.66
N ASN A 290 -1.90 2.50 -23.01
CA ASN A 290 -2.89 3.37 -23.66
C ASN A 290 -2.27 4.70 -24.12
N ALA A 291 -1.26 5.21 -23.42
CA ALA A 291 -0.55 6.42 -23.80
C ALA A 291 0.47 6.22 -24.94
N GLY A 292 0.67 4.98 -25.42
CA GLY A 292 1.56 4.66 -26.53
C GLY A 292 2.92 4.07 -26.13
N GLY A 293 3.18 3.90 -24.83
CA GLY A 293 4.32 3.13 -24.34
C GLY A 293 4.03 1.63 -24.27
N LEU A 294 4.97 0.88 -23.68
CA LEU A 294 4.76 -0.52 -23.28
C LEU A 294 4.73 -0.59 -21.76
N GLY A 295 3.54 -0.71 -21.16
CA GLY A 295 3.43 -0.97 -19.73
C GLY A 295 3.99 -2.35 -19.39
N VAL A 296 4.64 -2.51 -18.23
CA VAL A 296 5.22 -3.79 -17.81
C VAL A 296 4.76 -4.14 -16.38
N LEU A 297 4.19 -5.33 -16.21
CA LEU A 297 3.91 -5.90 -14.90
C LEU A 297 5.21 -6.40 -14.25
N GLY A 298 5.47 -5.95 -13.02
CA GLY A 298 6.62 -6.43 -12.24
C GLY A 298 6.47 -7.90 -11.81
N PRO A 299 7.55 -8.55 -11.37
CA PRO A 299 7.56 -10.00 -11.07
C PRO A 299 6.61 -10.40 -9.93
N ASN A 300 6.30 -9.46 -9.04
CA ASN A 300 5.39 -9.64 -7.90
C ASN A 300 4.05 -8.92 -8.13
N ALA A 301 3.60 -8.81 -9.38
CA ALA A 301 2.35 -8.16 -9.70
C ALA A 301 1.18 -8.82 -8.96
N GLY A 302 0.33 -8.00 -8.32
CA GLY A 302 -0.83 -8.49 -7.56
C GLY A 302 -0.51 -8.89 -6.13
N LEU A 303 0.77 -8.87 -5.74
CA LEU A 303 1.20 -9.12 -4.37
C LEU A 303 1.21 -7.81 -3.55
N THR A 304 0.64 -7.92 -2.35
CA THR A 304 0.60 -6.92 -1.27
C THR A 304 1.07 -7.60 0.02
N ALA A 305 1.13 -6.89 1.15
CA ALA A 305 1.41 -7.54 2.43
C ALA A 305 0.35 -8.61 2.78
N GLU A 306 -0.90 -8.41 2.35
CA GLU A 306 -2.06 -9.27 2.60
C GLU A 306 -2.22 -10.40 1.56
N THR A 307 -1.73 -10.17 0.35
CA THR A 307 -1.82 -11.10 -0.78
C THR A 307 -0.48 -11.75 -1.11
N ALA A 308 0.54 -11.57 -0.27
CA ALA A 308 1.79 -12.29 -0.39
C ALA A 308 1.51 -13.80 -0.29
N VAL A 309 2.08 -14.55 -1.21
CA VAL A 309 1.96 -16.00 -1.32
C VAL A 309 3.37 -16.59 -1.23
N SER A 310 3.47 -17.83 -0.78
CA SER A 310 4.78 -18.43 -0.46
C SER A 310 5.26 -19.42 -1.51
N THR A 311 4.44 -19.73 -2.52
CA THR A 311 4.77 -20.69 -3.57
C THR A 311 4.88 -20.04 -4.97
N PRO A 312 5.70 -20.61 -5.86
CA PRO A 312 5.78 -20.18 -7.26
C PRO A 312 4.44 -20.26 -8.01
N GLU A 313 3.65 -21.30 -7.77
CA GLU A 313 2.38 -21.55 -8.45
C GLU A 313 1.34 -20.49 -8.08
N GLU A 314 1.22 -20.17 -6.79
CA GLU A 314 0.33 -19.10 -6.33
C GLU A 314 0.77 -17.73 -6.83
N THR A 315 2.09 -17.49 -6.90
CA THR A 315 2.64 -16.25 -7.44
C THR A 315 2.29 -16.10 -8.91
N ALA A 316 2.38 -17.19 -9.68
CA ALA A 316 1.98 -17.21 -11.07
C ALA A 316 0.47 -16.97 -11.24
N GLU A 317 -0.38 -17.53 -10.37
CA GLU A 317 -1.82 -17.27 -10.44
C GLU A 317 -2.15 -15.81 -10.09
N LYS A 318 -1.45 -15.19 -9.13
CA LYS A 318 -1.57 -13.74 -8.87
C LYS A 318 -1.14 -12.90 -10.06
N MET A 319 -0.08 -13.30 -10.75
CA MET A 319 0.30 -12.69 -12.02
C MET A 319 -0.80 -12.84 -13.07
N ARG A 320 -1.45 -14.01 -13.18
CA ARG A 320 -2.57 -14.24 -14.10
C ARG A 320 -3.73 -13.28 -13.83
N GLU A 321 -4.11 -13.13 -12.56
CA GLU A 321 -5.16 -12.19 -12.15
C GLU A 321 -4.83 -10.77 -12.60
N GLU A 322 -3.60 -10.29 -12.39
CA GLU A 322 -3.18 -8.95 -12.81
C GLU A 322 -3.09 -8.79 -14.32
N ILE A 323 -2.65 -9.81 -15.06
CA ILE A 323 -2.67 -9.83 -16.53
C ILE A 323 -4.11 -9.65 -17.02
N ARG A 324 -5.07 -10.39 -16.43
CA ARG A 324 -6.49 -10.28 -16.78
C ARG A 324 -7.09 -8.92 -16.40
N LYS A 325 -6.72 -8.35 -15.25
CA LYS A 325 -7.11 -6.99 -14.87
C LYS A 325 -6.56 -5.96 -15.87
N THR A 326 -5.31 -6.12 -16.30
CA THR A 326 -4.67 -5.22 -17.27
C THR A 326 -5.37 -5.28 -18.63
N LYS A 327 -5.66 -6.49 -19.15
CA LYS A 327 -6.42 -6.68 -20.40
C LYS A 327 -7.82 -6.05 -20.36
N LYS A 328 -8.48 -6.02 -19.21
CA LYS A 328 -9.79 -5.35 -19.08
C LYS A 328 -9.68 -3.81 -19.21
N LEU A 329 -8.49 -3.25 -19.03
CA LEU A 329 -8.22 -1.80 -19.04
C LEU A 329 -7.53 -1.32 -20.32
N THR A 330 -6.98 -2.24 -21.13
CA THR A 330 -6.32 -1.89 -22.39
C THR A 330 -6.37 -3.04 -23.40
N GLU A 331 -6.60 -2.67 -24.66
CA GLU A 331 -6.43 -3.54 -25.83
C GLU A 331 -5.00 -3.43 -26.42
N LYS A 332 -4.18 -2.52 -25.88
CA LYS A 332 -2.80 -2.30 -26.34
C LYS A 332 -1.86 -3.35 -25.71
N PRO A 333 -0.75 -3.69 -26.38
CA PRO A 333 0.24 -4.59 -25.82
C PRO A 333 0.81 -4.09 -24.49
N PHE A 334 1.12 -5.03 -23.59
CA PHE A 334 1.88 -4.82 -22.37
C PHE A 334 2.82 -6.01 -22.16
N GLY A 335 3.83 -5.84 -21.32
CA GLY A 335 4.81 -6.87 -20.99
C GLY A 335 4.73 -7.38 -19.56
N VAL A 336 5.51 -8.43 -19.28
CA VAL A 336 5.73 -8.97 -17.93
C VAL A 336 7.23 -9.09 -17.69
N ASN A 337 7.68 -8.74 -16.49
CA ASN A 337 9.08 -8.90 -16.11
C ASN A 337 9.37 -10.34 -15.69
N LEU A 338 10.42 -10.92 -16.25
CA LEU A 338 10.99 -12.21 -15.87
C LEU A 338 12.40 -11.98 -15.34
N ILE A 339 12.71 -12.61 -14.21
CA ILE A 339 14.03 -12.52 -13.56
C ILE A 339 14.53 -13.95 -13.34
N PRO A 340 14.96 -14.63 -14.42
CA PRO A 340 15.38 -16.01 -14.31
C PRO A 340 16.72 -16.15 -13.60
N THR A 341 16.88 -17.25 -12.87
CA THR A 341 18.14 -17.62 -12.23
C THR A 341 18.80 -18.78 -12.98
N PRO A 342 20.12 -18.78 -13.19
CA PRO A 342 20.79 -19.89 -13.89
C PRO A 342 20.68 -21.23 -13.14
N GLU A 343 20.59 -21.18 -11.82
CA GLU A 343 20.49 -22.34 -10.94
C GLU A 343 19.19 -22.29 -10.13
N ASN A 344 18.56 -23.47 -9.95
CA ASN A 344 17.39 -23.68 -9.09
C ASN A 344 16.23 -22.69 -9.30
N ASP A 345 15.98 -22.29 -10.55
CA ASP A 345 14.87 -21.38 -10.87
C ASP A 345 13.52 -22.09 -10.78
N ILE A 346 12.87 -21.89 -9.64
CA ILE A 346 11.51 -22.38 -9.39
C ILE A 346 10.43 -21.36 -9.77
N TRP A 347 10.78 -20.09 -10.00
CA TRP A 347 9.83 -18.99 -10.13
C TRP A 347 9.46 -18.67 -11.57
N THR A 348 10.43 -18.74 -12.48
CA THR A 348 10.21 -18.43 -13.90
C THR A 348 9.27 -19.40 -14.61
N PRO A 349 9.38 -20.74 -14.43
CA PRO A 349 8.57 -21.68 -15.21
C PRO A 349 7.04 -21.52 -15.01
N PRO A 350 6.51 -21.39 -13.78
CA PRO A 350 5.07 -21.14 -13.59
C PRO A 350 4.61 -19.80 -14.19
N ILE A 351 5.41 -18.74 -14.07
CA ILE A 351 5.09 -17.43 -14.65
C ILE A 351 5.10 -17.49 -16.18
N LEU A 352 6.08 -18.19 -16.77
CA LEU A 352 6.17 -18.39 -18.23
C LEU A 352 4.93 -19.12 -18.77
N GLN A 353 4.46 -20.13 -18.05
CA GLN A 353 3.23 -20.83 -18.41
C GLN A 353 2.04 -19.86 -18.44
N VAL A 354 1.88 -19.03 -17.41
CA VAL A 354 0.83 -18.01 -17.35
C VAL A 354 0.94 -17.00 -18.50
N ILE A 355 2.15 -16.50 -18.80
CA ILE A 355 2.42 -15.58 -19.91
C ILE A 355 1.95 -16.18 -21.24
N LYS A 356 2.26 -17.46 -21.49
CA LYS A 356 1.88 -18.17 -22.72
C LYS A 356 0.38 -18.39 -22.80
N GLU A 357 -0.24 -18.88 -21.74
CA GLU A 357 -1.69 -19.15 -21.69
C GLU A 357 -2.52 -17.88 -21.83
N GLU A 358 -2.06 -16.79 -21.22
CA GLU A 358 -2.70 -15.48 -21.35
C GLU A 358 -2.26 -14.73 -22.62
N GLY A 359 -1.36 -15.27 -23.43
CA GLY A 359 -0.97 -14.67 -24.71
C GLY A 359 -0.31 -13.29 -24.60
N VAL A 360 0.43 -13.03 -23.51
CA VAL A 360 1.27 -11.84 -23.36
C VAL A 360 2.37 -11.86 -24.42
N LYS A 361 2.62 -10.70 -25.07
CA LYS A 361 3.43 -10.63 -26.30
C LYS A 361 4.88 -10.19 -26.09
N ALA A 362 5.22 -9.68 -24.92
CA ALA A 362 6.56 -9.23 -24.62
C ALA A 362 6.95 -9.56 -23.18
N VAL A 363 8.23 -9.86 -22.97
CA VAL A 363 8.82 -9.99 -21.64
C VAL A 363 10.01 -9.07 -21.50
N VAL A 364 10.14 -8.46 -20.33
CA VAL A 364 11.41 -7.86 -19.91
C VAL A 364 12.19 -8.96 -19.24
N TYR A 365 13.25 -9.43 -19.90
CA TYR A 365 14.13 -10.46 -19.38
C TYR A 365 15.26 -9.76 -18.62
N THR A 366 15.25 -9.84 -17.29
CA THR A 366 16.30 -9.25 -16.46
C THR A 366 17.40 -10.27 -16.20
N GLY A 367 18.58 -10.05 -16.79
CA GLY A 367 19.76 -10.88 -16.61
C GLY A 367 20.61 -10.43 -15.43
N TYR A 368 21.14 -11.40 -14.66
CA TYR A 368 22.07 -11.15 -13.57
C TYR A 368 23.20 -12.18 -13.53
N GLY A 369 24.45 -11.73 -13.65
CA GLY A 369 25.65 -12.55 -13.48
C GLY A 369 25.94 -13.54 -14.62
N ASP A 370 26.93 -14.40 -14.39
CA ASP A 370 27.32 -15.43 -15.34
C ASP A 370 26.18 -16.44 -15.57
N GLY A 371 25.97 -16.82 -16.83
CA GLY A 371 24.89 -17.74 -17.21
C GLY A 371 23.49 -17.11 -17.26
N ALA A 372 23.38 -15.78 -17.10
CA ALA A 372 22.10 -15.07 -17.17
C ALA A 372 21.34 -15.28 -18.49
N ILE A 373 22.02 -15.60 -19.60
CA ILE A 373 21.39 -15.90 -20.90
C ILE A 373 21.08 -17.40 -20.98
N ILE A 374 19.87 -17.77 -20.58
CA ILE A 374 19.40 -19.15 -20.61
C ILE A 374 18.89 -19.46 -22.01
N THR A 375 19.72 -20.10 -22.84
CA THR A 375 19.42 -20.34 -24.27
C THR A 375 18.13 -21.13 -24.50
N SER A 376 17.82 -22.11 -23.64
CA SER A 376 16.57 -22.88 -23.73
C SER A 376 15.33 -22.00 -23.50
N LEU A 377 15.41 -21.08 -22.54
CA LEU A 377 14.32 -20.14 -22.23
C LEU A 377 14.13 -19.11 -23.34
N PHE A 378 15.23 -18.57 -23.90
CA PHE A 378 15.17 -17.73 -25.10
C PHE A 378 14.46 -18.46 -26.24
N ASN A 379 14.89 -19.70 -26.56
CA ASN A 379 14.27 -20.49 -27.61
C ASN A 379 12.78 -20.74 -27.36
N GLU A 380 12.37 -21.03 -26.12
CA GLU A 380 10.96 -21.23 -25.76
C GLU A 380 10.12 -19.96 -25.93
N LEU A 381 10.64 -18.81 -25.48
CA LEU A 381 9.99 -17.50 -25.65
C LEU A 381 9.79 -17.17 -27.14
N LYS A 382 10.84 -17.35 -27.95
CA LYS A 382 10.79 -17.12 -29.40
C LYS A 382 9.83 -18.08 -30.10
N ALA A 383 9.86 -19.38 -29.75
CA ALA A 383 8.93 -20.36 -30.30
C ALA A 383 7.46 -20.05 -29.97
N SER A 384 7.22 -19.36 -28.85
CA SER A 384 5.89 -18.89 -28.43
C SER A 384 5.50 -17.54 -29.05
N GLY A 385 6.35 -16.94 -29.88
CA GLY A 385 6.12 -15.63 -30.49
C GLY A 385 6.14 -14.48 -29.48
N ILE A 386 6.89 -14.62 -28.40
CA ILE A 386 7.05 -13.61 -27.35
C ILE A 386 8.33 -12.81 -27.61
N ALA A 387 8.21 -11.48 -27.68
CA ALA A 387 9.35 -10.58 -27.85
C ALA A 387 10.19 -10.50 -26.55
N ILE A 388 11.52 -10.52 -26.69
CA ILE A 388 12.47 -10.50 -25.59
C ILE A 388 13.13 -9.13 -25.49
N ILE A 389 12.77 -8.35 -24.47
CA ILE A 389 13.46 -7.12 -24.09
C ILE A 389 14.52 -7.50 -23.06
N TYR A 390 15.76 -7.66 -23.51
CA TYR A 390 16.85 -8.11 -22.65
C TYR A 390 17.49 -6.95 -21.91
N ARG A 391 17.43 -7.01 -20.58
CA ARG A 391 18.01 -6.03 -19.66
C ARG A 391 19.00 -6.73 -18.74
N ASP A 392 20.29 -6.66 -19.09
CA ASP A 392 21.34 -7.01 -18.15
C ASP A 392 21.51 -5.86 -17.13
N ILE A 393 21.71 -6.20 -15.86
CA ILE A 393 21.99 -5.18 -14.84
C ILE A 393 23.41 -4.61 -14.95
N ASN A 394 24.33 -5.39 -15.51
CA ASN A 394 25.74 -5.08 -15.71
C ASN A 394 26.04 -5.20 -17.22
N PRO A 395 25.44 -4.34 -18.07
CA PRO A 395 25.59 -4.47 -19.50
C PRO A 395 27.05 -4.24 -19.92
N THR A 396 27.53 -5.09 -20.82
CA THR A 396 28.83 -4.99 -21.47
C THR A 396 28.67 -5.23 -22.97
N PRO A 397 29.61 -4.79 -23.82
CA PRO A 397 29.59 -5.15 -25.23
C PRO A 397 29.58 -6.68 -25.46
N GLU A 398 30.17 -7.46 -24.55
CA GLU A 398 30.26 -8.91 -24.67
C GLU A 398 28.91 -9.60 -24.39
N ASN A 399 28.30 -9.38 -23.21
CA ASN A 399 27.00 -9.98 -22.90
C ASN A 399 25.89 -9.47 -23.84
N THR A 400 26.00 -8.24 -24.32
CA THR A 400 25.08 -7.67 -25.32
C THR A 400 25.12 -8.44 -26.63
N ARG A 401 26.31 -8.71 -27.18
CA ARG A 401 26.45 -9.52 -28.40
C ARG A 401 25.96 -10.96 -28.20
N LEU A 402 26.17 -11.52 -27.01
CA LEU A 402 25.66 -12.85 -26.67
C LEU A 402 24.13 -12.87 -26.62
N ALA A 403 23.51 -11.85 -26.04
CA ALA A 403 22.05 -11.73 -25.95
C ALA A 403 21.42 -11.50 -27.33
N GLU A 404 22.01 -10.65 -28.17
CA GLU A 404 21.60 -10.48 -29.57
C GLU A 404 21.67 -11.82 -30.32
N LYS A 405 22.79 -12.54 -30.19
CA LYS A 405 22.97 -13.87 -30.83
C LYS A 405 21.97 -14.91 -30.30
N ALA A 406 21.59 -14.82 -29.02
CA ALA A 406 20.59 -15.71 -28.42
C ALA A 406 19.15 -15.40 -28.87
N GLY A 407 18.92 -14.23 -29.47
CA GLY A 407 17.63 -13.86 -30.07
C GLY A 407 16.86 -12.78 -29.30
N ALA A 408 17.54 -11.96 -28.48
CA ALA A 408 16.93 -10.75 -27.92
C ALA A 408 16.36 -9.87 -29.04
N ASP A 409 15.16 -9.31 -28.83
CA ASP A 409 14.52 -8.40 -29.80
C ASP A 409 14.86 -6.94 -29.52
N ILE A 410 15.17 -6.60 -28.26
CA ILE A 410 15.57 -5.27 -27.80
C ILE A 410 16.65 -5.44 -26.74
N ILE A 411 17.67 -4.57 -26.74
CA ILE A 411 18.69 -4.50 -25.69
C ILE A 411 18.47 -3.26 -24.82
N VAL A 412 18.53 -3.40 -23.50
CA VAL A 412 18.48 -2.27 -22.57
C VAL A 412 19.89 -1.94 -22.06
N ALA A 413 20.36 -0.72 -22.33
CA ALA A 413 21.61 -0.18 -21.83
C ALA A 413 21.38 0.48 -20.45
N THR A 414 21.55 -0.32 -19.41
CA THR A 414 21.40 0.04 -17.98
C THR A 414 22.58 0.87 -17.47
N GLY A 415 22.35 2.16 -17.21
CA GLY A 415 23.32 3.06 -16.57
C GLY A 415 23.23 3.08 -15.05
N PHE A 416 24.33 3.47 -14.41
CA PHE A 416 24.42 3.63 -12.95
C PHE A 416 23.53 4.76 -12.41
N ASP A 417 22.88 5.55 -13.26
CA ASP A 417 21.89 6.58 -12.90
C ASP A 417 20.50 6.00 -12.57
N GLU A 418 20.30 4.69 -12.74
CA GLU A 418 19.02 4.03 -12.49
C GLU A 418 18.66 3.94 -10.99
N GLY A 419 17.41 3.55 -10.74
CA GLY A 419 16.90 3.23 -9.41
C GLY A 419 16.63 1.73 -9.28
N GLY A 420 16.37 1.28 -8.04
CA GLY A 420 16.27 -0.14 -7.73
C GLY A 420 17.66 -0.73 -7.51
N THR A 421 17.92 -1.91 -8.06
CA THR A 421 19.26 -2.50 -8.06
C THR A 421 20.14 -1.78 -9.08
N LEU A 422 21.30 -1.28 -8.65
CA LEU A 422 22.24 -0.58 -9.52
C LEU A 422 23.27 -1.57 -10.10
N PRO A 423 23.85 -1.26 -11.28
CA PRO A 423 25.02 -1.96 -11.81
C PRO A 423 26.19 -1.95 -10.80
N GLY A 424 26.93 -3.06 -10.72
CA GLY A 424 28.20 -3.13 -10.00
C GLY A 424 29.31 -2.29 -10.63
N THR A 425 29.24 -2.08 -11.95
CA THR A 425 30.12 -1.14 -12.65
C THR A 425 29.47 0.24 -12.70
N ALA A 426 30.07 1.23 -12.02
CA ALA A 426 29.52 2.59 -11.89
C ALA A 426 29.68 3.46 -13.16
N LEU A 427 29.23 2.97 -14.32
CA LEU A 427 29.16 3.74 -15.57
C LEU A 427 27.78 4.38 -15.72
N GLY A 428 27.75 5.71 -15.81
CA GLY A 428 26.51 6.47 -16.04
C GLY A 428 25.92 6.25 -17.43
N THR A 429 24.67 6.66 -17.59
CA THR A 429 23.85 6.50 -18.81
C THR A 429 24.54 7.11 -20.03
N PHE A 430 25.17 8.27 -19.87
CA PHE A 430 25.91 8.96 -20.94
C PHE A 430 27.09 8.16 -21.51
N SER A 431 27.69 7.27 -20.71
CA SER A 431 28.84 6.48 -21.12
C SER A 431 28.44 5.08 -21.60
N ILE A 432 27.47 4.45 -20.93
CA ILE A 432 27.08 3.08 -21.26
C ILE A 432 26.23 2.99 -22.52
N VAL A 433 25.32 3.95 -22.77
CA VAL A 433 24.41 3.91 -23.93
C VAL A 433 25.17 3.84 -25.25
N PRO A 434 26.12 4.75 -25.58
CA PRO A 434 26.84 4.66 -26.85
C PRO A 434 27.70 3.39 -26.93
N LEU A 435 28.32 2.99 -25.80
CA LEU A 435 29.13 1.77 -25.74
C LEU A 435 28.33 0.51 -26.10
N ILE A 436 27.07 0.41 -25.63
CA ILE A 436 26.19 -0.71 -25.93
C ILE A 436 25.59 -0.57 -27.33
N ALA A 437 25.14 0.63 -27.73
CA ALA A 437 24.61 0.90 -29.06
C ALA A 437 25.60 0.52 -30.16
N ASP A 438 26.88 0.90 -30.03
CA ASP A 438 27.93 0.57 -31.00
C ASP A 438 28.29 -0.93 -31.03
N SER A 439 27.89 -1.69 -30.00
CA SER A 439 28.18 -3.12 -29.89
C SER A 439 27.14 -4.03 -30.54
N VAL A 440 25.93 -3.49 -30.77
CA VAL A 440 24.78 -4.18 -31.36
C VAL A 440 24.77 -3.99 -32.87
N LYS A 441 24.33 -5.01 -33.63
CA LYS A 441 24.32 -4.94 -35.09
C LYS A 441 22.94 -4.72 -35.70
N SER A 442 21.91 -5.26 -35.08
CA SER A 442 20.62 -5.47 -35.75
C SER A 442 19.38 -5.28 -34.87
N VAL A 443 19.56 -5.18 -33.55
CA VAL A 443 18.45 -5.00 -32.61
C VAL A 443 18.47 -3.59 -32.01
N PRO A 444 17.31 -2.96 -31.79
CA PRO A 444 17.26 -1.63 -31.22
C PRO A 444 17.73 -1.61 -29.77
N VAL A 445 18.36 -0.50 -29.38
CA VAL A 445 18.83 -0.26 -28.00
C VAL A 445 17.92 0.75 -27.30
N MET A 446 17.50 0.42 -26.07
CA MET A 446 16.82 1.35 -25.17
C MET A 446 17.77 1.82 -24.08
N ALA A 447 17.77 3.12 -23.78
CA ALA A 447 18.54 3.67 -22.67
C ALA A 447 17.77 3.55 -21.35
N ALA A 448 18.44 3.15 -20.27
CA ALA A 448 17.89 3.15 -18.92
C ALA A 448 18.83 3.86 -17.93
N GLY A 449 18.24 4.62 -17.01
CA GLY A 449 18.95 5.39 -15.99
C GLY A 449 18.80 6.90 -16.18
N GLY A 450 18.38 7.60 -15.12
CA GLY A 450 18.30 9.08 -15.10
C GLY A 450 17.31 9.76 -16.07
N ILE A 451 16.56 9.02 -16.89
CA ILE A 451 15.64 9.59 -17.89
C ILE A 451 14.27 9.87 -17.25
N THR A 452 13.90 11.15 -17.17
CA THR A 452 12.68 11.61 -16.48
C THR A 452 11.95 12.74 -17.19
N ASP A 453 12.50 13.29 -18.27
CA ASP A 453 11.90 14.39 -19.04
C ASP A 453 12.34 14.37 -20.52
N SER A 454 11.79 15.29 -21.31
CA SER A 454 12.09 15.36 -22.75
C SER A 454 13.57 15.68 -23.06
N ARG A 455 14.30 16.37 -22.17
CA ARG A 455 15.72 16.70 -22.38
C ARG A 455 16.57 15.44 -22.28
N THR A 456 16.34 14.66 -21.22
CA THR A 456 17.04 13.40 -20.97
C THR A 456 16.66 12.32 -21.99
N ALA A 457 15.41 12.28 -22.44
CA ALA A 457 14.98 11.41 -23.54
C ALA A 457 15.69 11.75 -24.87
N ARG A 458 15.72 13.02 -25.28
CA ARG A 458 16.47 13.44 -26.48
C ARG A 458 17.97 13.18 -26.37
N ALA A 459 18.54 13.35 -25.19
CA ALA A 459 19.95 13.01 -24.95
C ALA A 459 20.20 11.51 -25.14
N ALA A 460 19.32 10.64 -24.65
CA ALA A 460 19.41 9.20 -24.88
C ALA A 460 19.40 8.85 -26.38
N HIS A 461 18.52 9.49 -27.16
CA HIS A 461 18.49 9.31 -28.61
C HIS A 461 19.77 9.79 -29.31
N ALA A 462 20.29 10.95 -28.90
CA ALA A 462 21.56 11.47 -29.42
C ALA A 462 22.77 10.56 -29.11
N LEU A 463 22.67 9.75 -28.06
CA LEU A 463 23.68 8.76 -27.67
C LEU A 463 23.55 7.42 -28.42
N GLY A 464 22.58 7.27 -29.32
CA GLY A 464 22.38 6.07 -30.13
C GLY A 464 21.26 5.14 -29.66
N ALA A 465 20.48 5.51 -28.64
CA ALA A 465 19.29 4.74 -28.27
C ALA A 465 18.11 5.01 -29.22
N GLU A 466 17.32 3.99 -29.50
CA GLU A 466 16.08 4.07 -30.28
C GLU A 466 14.84 4.15 -29.39
N GLY A 467 15.00 3.98 -28.07
CA GLY A 467 13.94 4.13 -27.09
C GLY A 467 14.44 4.37 -25.66
N VAL A 468 13.50 4.55 -24.74
CA VAL A 468 13.78 4.82 -23.33
C VAL A 468 13.08 3.80 -22.42
N PHE A 469 13.83 3.25 -21.47
CA PHE A 469 13.31 2.38 -20.42
C PHE A 469 13.33 3.17 -19.10
N ALA A 470 12.14 3.51 -18.59
CA ALA A 470 11.99 4.40 -17.45
C ALA A 470 11.06 3.82 -16.39
N GLY A 471 11.46 3.94 -15.12
CA GLY A 471 10.67 3.50 -13.97
C GLY A 471 10.37 4.64 -12.99
N SER A 472 11.41 5.36 -12.52
CA SER A 472 11.27 6.37 -11.45
C SER A 472 10.31 7.50 -11.79
N VAL A 473 10.25 7.92 -13.06
CA VAL A 473 9.31 8.96 -13.52
C VAL A 473 7.84 8.54 -13.38
N PHE A 474 7.54 7.25 -13.58
CA PHE A 474 6.18 6.74 -13.47
C PHE A 474 5.73 6.56 -12.01
N ILE A 475 6.66 6.45 -11.07
CA ILE A 475 6.35 6.32 -9.64
C ILE A 475 5.59 7.56 -9.13
N GLY A 476 5.94 8.74 -9.63
CA GLY A 476 5.33 10.03 -9.29
C GLY A 476 4.01 10.34 -10.00
N THR A 477 3.47 9.44 -10.83
CA THR A 477 2.26 9.71 -11.64
C THR A 477 0.96 9.52 -10.86
N GLU A 478 -0.14 10.07 -11.35
CA GLU A 478 -1.48 9.91 -10.75
C GLU A 478 -1.92 8.45 -10.64
N GLU A 479 -1.61 7.64 -11.66
CA GLU A 479 -1.99 6.24 -11.78
C GLU A 479 -1.15 5.30 -10.91
N SER A 480 0.02 5.75 -10.46
CA SER A 480 0.87 5.02 -9.54
C SER A 480 0.21 4.84 -8.17
N ARG A 481 0.26 3.61 -7.65
CA ARG A 481 -0.25 3.23 -6.32
C ARG A 481 0.56 3.77 -5.15
N VAL A 482 1.69 4.41 -5.42
CA VAL A 482 2.57 4.93 -4.38
C VAL A 482 1.86 6.03 -3.58
N PRO A 483 1.98 6.05 -2.23
CA PRO A 483 1.31 7.05 -1.41
C PRO A 483 1.67 8.49 -1.81
N GLN A 484 0.74 9.41 -1.60
CA GLN A 484 0.94 10.83 -1.89
C GLN A 484 2.19 11.39 -1.20
N SER A 485 2.45 11.00 0.05
CA SER A 485 3.63 11.42 0.80
C SER A 485 4.94 11.00 0.17
N VAL A 486 5.00 9.81 -0.46
CA VAL A 486 6.17 9.37 -1.21
C VAL A 486 6.30 10.17 -2.52
N LYS A 487 5.20 10.43 -3.23
CA LYS A 487 5.21 11.30 -4.43
C LYS A 487 5.71 12.71 -4.11
N ASP A 488 5.27 13.26 -2.97
CA ASP A 488 5.73 14.57 -2.49
C ASP A 488 7.22 14.55 -2.11
N LYS A 489 7.71 13.46 -1.48
CA LYS A 489 9.16 13.29 -1.23
C LYS A 489 9.96 13.24 -2.54
N ILE A 490 9.45 12.61 -3.60
CA ILE A 490 10.10 12.58 -4.92
C ILE A 490 10.20 13.99 -5.50
N ILE A 491 9.11 14.77 -5.45
CA ILE A 491 9.05 16.12 -6.02
C ILE A 491 9.96 17.11 -5.29
N ASN A 492 10.07 16.95 -3.97
CA ASN A 492 10.87 17.84 -3.12
C ASN A 492 12.36 17.42 -3.04
N ALA A 493 12.75 16.31 -3.66
CA ALA A 493 14.11 15.81 -3.66
C ALA A 493 14.74 15.92 -5.05
N ASN A 494 16.06 15.84 -5.08
CA ASN A 494 16.84 15.74 -6.31
C ASN A 494 17.90 14.64 -6.17
N GLY A 495 18.64 14.37 -7.25
CA GLY A 495 19.63 13.29 -7.29
C GLY A 495 20.75 13.42 -6.25
N LEU A 496 21.03 14.64 -5.75
CA LEU A 496 22.04 14.88 -4.71
C LEU A 496 21.57 14.45 -3.31
N ASP A 497 20.26 14.34 -3.10
CA ASP A 497 19.68 13.94 -1.82
C ASP A 497 19.66 12.40 -1.65
N LEU A 498 19.95 11.66 -2.72
CA LEU A 498 19.91 10.20 -2.70
C LEU A 498 21.09 9.62 -1.93
N LEU A 499 20.77 8.73 -0.99
CA LEU A 499 21.71 8.00 -0.16
C LEU A 499 22.11 6.70 -0.85
N LEU A 500 23.35 6.62 -1.32
CA LEU A 500 23.96 5.44 -1.94
C LEU A 500 24.65 4.57 -0.89
N PHE A 501 24.44 3.25 -0.95
CA PHE A 501 25.10 2.27 -0.09
C PHE A 501 25.31 0.94 -0.84
N ARG A 502 26.36 0.21 -0.45
CA ARG A 502 26.61 -1.18 -0.91
C ARG A 502 25.58 -2.15 -0.34
N THR A 503 25.24 -3.18 -1.09
CA THR A 503 24.38 -4.28 -0.63
C THR A 503 24.50 -5.46 -1.60
N LEU A 504 23.61 -6.45 -1.52
CA LEU A 504 23.48 -7.48 -2.54
C LEU A 504 22.43 -7.10 -3.59
N PRO A 505 22.73 -7.24 -4.88
CA PRO A 505 24.00 -7.74 -5.42
C PRO A 505 25.18 -6.77 -5.34
N ASP A 506 24.96 -5.47 -5.56
CA ASP A 506 26.04 -4.49 -5.66
C ASP A 506 25.73 -3.21 -4.88
N TYR A 507 24.80 -2.40 -5.40
CA TYR A 507 24.45 -1.11 -4.81
C TYR A 507 22.94 -0.86 -4.90
N TYR A 508 22.47 -0.09 -3.93
CA TYR A 508 21.16 0.54 -3.93
C TYR A 508 21.32 2.01 -3.59
N ARG A 509 20.36 2.83 -4.02
CA ARG A 509 20.20 4.19 -3.53
C ARG A 509 18.76 4.45 -3.12
N SER A 510 18.59 5.30 -2.12
CA SER A 510 17.27 5.63 -1.58
C SER A 510 17.13 7.13 -1.32
N LEU A 511 15.90 7.64 -1.31
CA LEU A 511 15.61 8.89 -0.62
C LEU A 511 16.01 8.80 0.86
N PRO A 512 16.28 9.95 1.52
CA PRO A 512 16.58 10.01 2.94
C PRO A 512 15.50 9.37 3.83
N GLY A 513 15.93 8.74 4.92
CA GLY A 513 15.10 8.02 5.87
C GLY A 513 15.96 7.26 6.88
N LYS A 514 15.44 6.94 8.07
CA LYS A 514 16.26 6.35 9.15
C LYS A 514 16.92 5.03 8.74
N LEU A 515 16.23 4.18 7.97
CA LEU A 515 16.83 2.95 7.46
C LEU A 515 17.97 3.25 6.47
N ALA A 516 17.74 4.17 5.53
CA ALA A 516 18.76 4.54 4.54
C ALA A 516 19.99 5.18 5.20
N ASP A 517 19.80 6.07 6.18
CA ASP A 517 20.89 6.67 6.97
C ASP A 517 21.68 5.60 7.74
N LYS A 518 20.98 4.63 8.32
CA LYS A 518 21.60 3.48 9.00
C LYS A 518 22.44 2.66 8.02
N LEU A 519 21.89 2.34 6.83
CA LEU A 519 22.60 1.55 5.81
C LEU A 519 23.86 2.27 5.32
N VAL A 520 23.78 3.58 5.04
CA VAL A 520 24.97 4.39 4.68
C VAL A 520 26.00 4.41 5.82
N SER A 521 25.54 4.52 7.06
CA SER A 521 26.45 4.53 8.22
C SER A 521 27.14 3.18 8.41
N MET A 522 26.41 2.08 8.25
CA MET A 522 26.95 0.71 8.29
C MET A 522 27.96 0.48 7.17
N ASP A 523 27.63 0.92 5.95
CA ASP A 523 28.51 0.79 4.79
C ASP A 523 29.84 1.55 5.02
N LYS A 524 29.75 2.80 5.50
CA LYS A 524 30.93 3.61 5.88
C LYS A 524 31.74 2.99 7.03
N ALA A 525 31.08 2.25 7.92
CA ALA A 525 31.74 1.53 9.00
C ALA A 525 32.40 0.21 8.55
N GLY A 526 32.27 -0.15 7.27
CA GLY A 526 32.89 -1.35 6.69
C GLY A 526 32.07 -2.63 6.84
N ALA A 527 30.76 -2.52 7.06
CA ALA A 527 29.86 -3.68 7.07
C ALA A 527 29.94 -4.45 5.73
N SER A 528 29.69 -5.76 5.78
CA SER A 528 29.65 -6.61 4.59
C SER A 528 28.37 -6.38 3.76
N ASN A 529 28.39 -6.77 2.48
CA ASN A 529 27.22 -6.65 1.61
C ASN A 529 26.04 -7.50 2.12
N GLU A 530 26.32 -8.66 2.75
CA GLU A 530 25.32 -9.55 3.36
C GLU A 530 24.65 -8.90 4.57
N GLU A 531 25.43 -8.28 5.46
CA GLU A 531 24.91 -7.55 6.63
C GLU A 531 24.02 -6.37 6.21
N LEU A 532 24.44 -5.65 5.16
CA LEU A 532 23.67 -4.56 4.56
C LEU A 532 22.39 -5.08 3.90
N ALA A 533 22.44 -6.18 3.15
CA ALA A 533 21.28 -6.82 2.51
C ALA A 533 20.25 -7.31 3.54
N GLN A 534 20.73 -7.95 4.62
CA GLN A 534 19.86 -8.40 5.71
C GLN A 534 19.18 -7.20 6.40
N THR A 535 19.92 -6.12 6.63
CA THR A 535 19.37 -4.90 7.25
C THR A 535 18.40 -4.17 6.32
N MET A 536 18.71 -4.11 5.02
CA MET A 536 17.86 -3.48 4.01
C MET A 536 16.52 -4.22 3.86
N GLY A 537 16.49 -5.53 4.12
CA GLY A 537 15.28 -6.33 4.07
C GLY A 537 14.74 -6.56 2.65
N GLY A 538 15.59 -6.40 1.62
CA GLY A 538 15.26 -6.69 0.22
C GLY A 538 13.96 -6.02 -0.26
N LEU A 539 13.09 -6.80 -0.91
CA LEU A 539 11.79 -6.32 -1.41
C LEU A 539 10.81 -5.95 -0.29
N ARG A 540 10.93 -6.54 0.90
CA ARG A 540 10.12 -6.16 2.06
C ARG A 540 10.44 -4.72 2.49
N GLY A 541 11.73 -4.38 2.58
CA GLY A 541 12.16 -3.01 2.91
C GLY A 541 11.71 -1.99 1.85
N LEU A 542 11.75 -2.36 0.57
CA LEU A 542 11.23 -1.52 -0.52
C LEU A 542 9.73 -1.31 -0.39
N ARG A 543 8.95 -2.35 -0.09
CA ARG A 543 7.50 -2.25 0.13
C ARG A 543 7.18 -1.30 1.28
N ILE A 544 7.83 -1.49 2.43
CA ILE A 544 7.61 -0.65 3.63
C ILE A 544 7.91 0.82 3.32
N GLY A 545 9.02 1.12 2.65
CA GLY A 545 9.38 2.50 2.33
C GLY A 545 8.53 3.10 1.21
N MET A 546 8.45 2.41 0.07
CA MET A 546 7.88 2.95 -1.17
C MET A 546 6.37 2.80 -1.28
N LEU A 547 5.78 1.72 -0.77
CA LEU A 547 4.35 1.44 -0.90
C LEU A 547 3.56 1.74 0.37
N GLU A 548 4.18 1.61 1.54
CA GLU A 548 3.56 1.93 2.82
C GLU A 548 3.96 3.33 3.32
N GLY A 549 4.97 3.96 2.71
CA GLY A 549 5.46 5.32 3.01
C GLY A 549 6.36 5.42 4.25
N ASN A 550 6.64 4.30 4.92
CA ASN A 550 7.41 4.27 6.15
C ASN A 550 8.93 4.21 5.86
N THR A 551 9.57 5.38 5.84
CA THR A 551 11.02 5.52 5.65
C THR A 551 11.86 5.25 6.91
N ASP A 552 11.21 4.98 8.05
CA ASP A 552 11.94 4.60 9.27
C ASP A 552 12.37 3.13 9.22
N GLU A 553 11.53 2.28 8.64
CA GLU A 553 11.71 0.82 8.54
C GLU A 553 11.90 0.31 7.11
N GLY A 554 11.81 1.20 6.12
CA GLY A 554 11.93 0.88 4.70
C GLY A 554 12.69 1.92 3.90
N TYR A 555 12.90 1.64 2.62
CA TYR A 555 13.66 2.50 1.70
C TYR A 555 12.86 2.79 0.41
N ILE A 556 13.19 3.89 -0.27
CA ILE A 556 12.51 4.36 -1.48
C ILE A 556 13.56 4.48 -2.60
N ALA A 557 13.67 3.44 -3.42
CA ALA A 557 14.71 3.36 -4.44
C ALA A 557 14.34 4.12 -5.72
N LEU A 558 15.18 5.06 -6.15
CA LEU A 558 14.94 5.93 -7.30
C LEU A 558 16.24 6.23 -8.07
N GLY A 559 16.12 6.59 -9.34
CA GLY A 559 17.25 7.05 -10.15
C GLY A 559 17.66 8.49 -9.87
N THR A 560 18.85 8.89 -10.31
CA THR A 560 19.40 10.25 -10.07
C THR A 560 18.64 11.36 -10.79
N GLY A 561 17.83 11.02 -11.80
CA GLY A 561 17.03 11.96 -12.59
C GLY A 561 15.80 12.55 -11.89
N ILE A 562 15.51 12.17 -10.64
CA ILE A 562 14.26 12.58 -9.95
C ILE A 562 14.09 14.10 -9.78
N GLY A 563 15.17 14.88 -9.77
CA GLY A 563 15.09 16.34 -9.64
C GLY A 563 14.38 17.06 -10.79
N ASN A 564 14.10 16.36 -11.90
CA ASN A 564 13.28 16.90 -12.99
C ASN A 564 11.77 16.61 -12.82
N ILE A 565 11.39 15.75 -11.87
CA ILE A 565 9.99 15.45 -11.54
C ILE A 565 9.48 16.55 -10.62
N ARG A 566 8.97 17.64 -11.18
CA ARG A 566 8.60 18.85 -10.41
C ARG A 566 7.14 18.90 -9.97
N SER A 567 6.33 17.96 -10.43
CA SER A 567 4.89 17.91 -10.21
C SER A 567 4.38 16.50 -10.48
N ILE A 568 3.28 16.13 -9.82
CA ILE A 568 2.52 14.94 -10.20
C ILE A 568 1.85 15.21 -11.55
N LYS A 569 2.05 14.29 -12.50
CA LYS A 569 1.45 14.32 -13.83
C LYS A 569 0.70 13.01 -14.08
N SER A 570 -0.21 13.02 -15.04
CA SER A 570 -0.75 11.77 -15.57
C SER A 570 0.32 10.97 -16.31
N VAL A 571 0.15 9.65 -16.39
CA VAL A 571 1.00 8.79 -17.23
C VAL A 571 1.02 9.27 -18.68
N ALA A 572 -0.12 9.72 -19.21
CA ALA A 572 -0.21 10.21 -20.58
C ALA A 572 0.69 11.42 -20.84
N GLU A 573 0.73 12.38 -19.92
CA GLU A 573 1.64 13.52 -20.01
C GLU A 573 3.10 13.08 -19.96
N VAL A 574 3.46 12.18 -19.03
CA VAL A 574 4.83 11.67 -18.92
C VAL A 574 5.25 10.94 -20.20
N VAL A 575 4.42 10.04 -20.74
CA VAL A 575 4.73 9.32 -21.97
C VAL A 575 4.90 10.30 -23.14
N ASN A 576 4.01 11.29 -23.26
CA ASN A 576 4.12 12.31 -24.30
C ASN A 576 5.43 13.11 -24.18
N GLU A 577 5.87 13.46 -22.97
CA GLU A 577 7.13 14.17 -22.77
C GLU A 577 8.36 13.33 -23.14
N LEU A 578 8.33 12.03 -22.84
CA LEU A 578 9.41 11.11 -23.15
C LEU A 578 9.46 10.69 -24.62
N ALA A 579 8.31 10.72 -25.32
CA ALA A 579 8.20 10.36 -26.73
C ALA A 579 8.61 11.49 -27.70
N ILE A 580 8.92 12.70 -27.21
CA ILE A 580 9.40 13.80 -28.04
C ILE A 580 10.86 13.57 -28.41
N CYS A 581 11.07 12.98 -29.59
CA CYS A 581 12.36 12.85 -30.27
C CYS A 581 12.85 14.18 -30.87
#